data_AF-A0A953F7G1-F1
#
_entry.id   AF-A0A953F7G1-F1
#
_cell.length_a   1.000
_cell.length_b   1.000
_cell.length_c   1.000
_cell.angle_alpha   90.00
_cell.angle_beta   90.00
_cell.angle_gamma   90.00
#
_symmetry.space_group_name_H-M   'P 1'
#
loop_
_entity.id
_entity.type
_entity.pdbx_description
1 polymer ?
#
loop_
_entity_poly.entity_id
_entity_poly.type
_entity_poly.pdbx_seq_one_letter_code
_entity_poly.pdbx_strand_id
1 'polypeptide(L)'
;MKRLFLLSLSLILVLGLSSFRYSQTREAIVETKSGLAVFIMCEPVAAYEKVLVVKTSYDNSTYVGIGAIGVIMGIDGPIDRLVQRALRKGRKKNVQALITSDAKMASVIRYSGTPGVDERIKGRPVNMQGVDIYIKSRPTSAYKEVGTISLNAANRLTHPIVNADRLNKMILNLIDQAKKAGLQFSGLVTSDGVTATLISY
;
A
#
# COMPACT_ATOMS: atom_id res chain seq x y z
N MET A 1 5.43 -59.70 3.24
CA MET A 1 4.30 -58.82 2.86
C MET A 1 4.19 -57.52 3.67
N LYS A 2 4.71 -57.42 4.91
CA LYS A 2 4.63 -56.18 5.73
C LYS A 2 5.52 -55.00 5.25
N ARG A 3 6.59 -55.27 4.48
CA ARG A 3 7.54 -54.23 4.01
C ARG A 3 7.06 -53.43 2.79
N LEU A 4 6.17 -53.99 1.97
CA LEU A 4 5.57 -53.26 0.83
C LEU A 4 4.48 -52.27 1.27
N PHE A 5 3.82 -52.53 2.40
CA PHE A 5 2.77 -51.65 2.94
C PHE A 5 3.32 -50.38 3.63
N LEU A 6 4.57 -50.43 4.12
CA LEU A 6 5.23 -49.27 4.73
C LEU A 6 5.74 -48.26 3.69
N LEU A 7 6.10 -48.73 2.48
CA LEU A 7 6.57 -47.88 1.39
C LEU A 7 5.44 -47.13 0.67
N SER A 8 4.24 -47.72 0.58
CA SER A 8 3.08 -47.05 0.01
C SER A 8 2.51 -45.95 0.92
N LEU A 9 2.61 -46.12 2.25
CA LEU A 9 2.14 -45.13 3.22
C LEU A 9 3.05 -43.88 3.29
N SER A 10 4.36 -44.04 3.07
CA SER A 10 5.30 -42.90 3.01
C SER A 10 5.13 -42.05 1.74
N LEU A 11 4.72 -42.65 0.62
CA LEU A 11 4.57 -41.92 -0.64
C LEU A 11 3.35 -40.99 -0.64
N ILE A 12 2.27 -41.39 0.05
CA ILE A 12 1.06 -40.56 0.21
C ILE A 12 1.31 -39.39 1.19
N LEU A 13 2.18 -39.58 2.18
CA LEU A 13 2.53 -38.51 3.14
C LEU A 13 3.37 -37.38 2.51
N VAL A 14 4.20 -37.70 1.51
CA VAL A 14 5.03 -36.71 0.80
C VAL A 14 4.21 -35.92 -0.23
N LEU A 15 3.17 -36.52 -0.83
CA LEU A 15 2.28 -35.84 -1.78
C LEU A 15 1.22 -34.96 -1.12
N GLY A 16 0.94 -35.13 0.19
CA GLY A 16 -0.02 -34.30 0.94
C GLY A 16 0.50 -32.92 1.36
N LEU A 17 1.82 -32.70 1.37
CA LEU A 17 2.42 -31.45 1.86
C LEU A 17 2.69 -30.40 0.77
N SER A 18 2.51 -30.74 -0.51
CA SER A 18 2.61 -29.80 -1.62
C SER A 18 1.28 -29.08 -1.93
N SER A 19 0.38 -28.98 -0.94
CA SER A 19 -0.81 -28.14 -1.02
C SER A 19 -0.41 -26.68 -1.20
N PHE A 20 -0.19 -26.30 -2.45
CA PHE A 20 -0.37 -24.99 -3.05
C PHE A 20 -0.56 -23.86 -2.05
N ARG A 21 0.55 -23.24 -1.61
CA ARG A 21 0.50 -21.80 -1.36
C ARG A 21 0.58 -21.11 -2.71
N TYR A 22 -0.52 -21.20 -3.47
CA TYR A 22 -0.82 -20.16 -4.45
C TYR A 22 -1.04 -18.91 -3.60
N SER A 23 0.03 -18.18 -3.32
CA SER A 23 -0.08 -16.78 -2.95
C SER A 23 -0.76 -16.15 -4.14
N GLN A 24 -2.10 -16.06 -4.10
CA GLN A 24 -2.83 -15.15 -4.96
C GLN A 24 -2.28 -13.79 -4.59
N THR A 25 -1.20 -13.38 -5.28
CA THR A 25 -0.70 -12.02 -5.19
C THR A 25 -1.78 -11.18 -5.81
N ARG A 26 -2.70 -10.71 -4.95
CA ARG A 26 -3.81 -9.85 -5.39
C ARG A 26 -3.18 -8.63 -6.03
N GLU A 27 -3.66 -8.23 -7.20
CA GLU A 27 -3.12 -7.05 -7.87
C GLU A 27 -3.94 -5.82 -7.52
N ALA A 28 -3.29 -4.66 -7.58
CA ALA A 28 -3.88 -3.36 -7.40
C ALA A 28 -3.66 -2.54 -8.68
N ILE A 29 -4.65 -1.73 -9.06
CA ILE A 29 -4.49 -0.66 -10.05
C ILE A 29 -4.29 0.63 -9.28
N VAL A 30 -3.12 1.25 -9.43
CA VAL A 30 -2.76 2.49 -8.73
C VAL A 30 -3.18 3.73 -9.50
N GLU A 31 -3.39 4.82 -8.77
CA GLU A 31 -3.65 6.11 -9.38
C GLU A 31 -2.40 6.70 -10.05
N THR A 32 -2.64 7.49 -11.09
CA THR A 32 -1.61 8.30 -11.74
C THR A 32 -1.79 9.74 -11.34
N LYS A 33 -0.71 10.40 -10.90
CA LYS A 33 -0.70 11.82 -10.55
C LYS A 33 0.36 12.55 -11.35
N SER A 34 -0.07 13.55 -12.12
CA SER A 34 0.82 14.34 -12.99
C SER A 34 1.68 13.46 -13.93
N GLY A 35 1.09 12.39 -14.46
CA GLY A 35 1.75 11.44 -15.36
C GLY A 35 2.67 10.41 -14.68
N LEU A 36 2.77 10.40 -13.35
CA LEU A 36 3.49 9.39 -12.59
C LEU A 36 2.53 8.41 -11.94
N ALA A 37 2.75 7.11 -12.11
CA ALA A 37 2.05 6.11 -11.30
C ALA A 37 2.54 6.21 -9.84
N VAL A 38 1.60 6.24 -8.88
CA VAL A 38 1.91 6.46 -7.46
C VAL A 38 1.58 5.20 -6.66
N PHE A 39 2.61 4.44 -6.31
CA PHE A 39 2.51 3.22 -5.53
C PHE A 39 2.66 3.56 -4.05
N ILE A 40 1.57 3.46 -3.29
CA ILE A 40 1.54 3.68 -1.84
C ILE A 40 1.28 2.35 -1.15
N MET A 41 2.22 1.89 -0.34
CA MET A 41 2.19 0.56 0.30
C MET A 41 1.91 -0.56 -0.72
N CYS A 42 2.54 -0.45 -1.89
CA CYS A 42 2.33 -1.30 -3.04
C CYS A 42 3.64 -1.38 -3.83
N GLU A 43 3.96 -2.53 -4.40
CA GLU A 43 5.15 -2.76 -5.22
C GLU A 43 4.76 -2.89 -6.70
N PRO A 44 5.39 -2.18 -7.66
CA PRO A 44 5.09 -2.34 -9.08
C PRO A 44 5.27 -3.79 -9.55
N VAL A 45 4.35 -4.27 -10.41
CA VAL A 45 4.45 -5.60 -11.02
C VAL A 45 5.53 -5.63 -12.11
N ALA A 46 5.61 -4.57 -12.91
CA ALA A 46 6.62 -4.44 -13.95
C ALA A 46 8.02 -4.23 -13.33
N ALA A 47 9.04 -4.85 -13.92
CA ALA A 47 10.42 -4.66 -13.49
C ALA A 47 10.84 -3.19 -13.60
N TYR A 48 11.64 -2.72 -12.66
CA TYR A 48 12.06 -1.33 -12.60
C TYR A 48 13.43 -1.17 -11.95
N GLU A 49 14.01 0.01 -12.15
CA GLU A 49 15.19 0.47 -11.45
C GLU A 49 14.90 1.73 -10.63
N LYS A 50 15.61 1.86 -9.51
CA LYS A 50 15.53 3.05 -8.67
C LYS A 50 16.43 4.15 -9.23
N VAL A 51 15.82 5.28 -9.57
CA VAL A 51 16.49 6.42 -10.21
C VAL A 51 16.99 7.45 -9.20
N LEU A 52 16.18 7.73 -8.18
CA LEU A 52 16.53 8.60 -7.05
C LEU A 52 15.57 8.40 -5.88
N VAL A 53 15.91 8.98 -4.74
CA VAL A 53 15.04 9.05 -3.57
C VAL A 53 14.62 10.50 -3.33
N VAL A 54 13.32 10.73 -3.16
CA VAL A 54 12.77 12.01 -2.69
C VAL A 54 12.29 11.88 -1.26
N LYS A 55 12.36 12.98 -0.52
CA LYS A 55 11.83 13.09 0.84
C LYS A 55 10.89 14.27 0.89
N THR A 56 9.81 14.20 1.67
CA THR A 56 9.09 15.38 2.12
C THR A 56 10.03 16.18 3.03
N SER A 57 10.25 17.46 2.74
CA SER A 57 10.77 18.40 3.72
C SER A 57 9.56 19.19 4.15
N TYR A 58 9.27 19.10 5.44
CA TYR A 58 8.34 19.97 6.09
C TYR A 58 9.13 21.26 6.30
N ASP A 59 8.90 22.24 5.44
CA ASP A 59 9.20 23.60 5.84
C ASP A 59 8.16 23.94 6.91
N ASN A 60 8.64 24.11 8.15
CA ASN A 60 7.81 24.55 9.28
C ASN A 60 7.20 25.96 9.04
N SER A 61 7.51 26.62 7.93
CA SER A 61 7.13 28.01 7.62
C SER A 61 5.74 28.18 7.00
N THR A 62 5.05 27.12 6.58
CA THR A 62 3.69 27.24 6.00
C THR A 62 2.55 26.91 6.96
N TYR A 63 2.85 26.60 8.23
CA TYR A 63 1.86 26.53 9.31
C TYR A 63 1.71 27.88 10.02
N VAL A 64 1.53 28.94 9.24
CA VAL A 64 0.98 30.21 9.75
C VAL A 64 -0.50 30.23 9.38
N GLY A 65 -1.23 29.29 9.98
CA GLY A 65 -2.67 29.25 10.02
C GLY A 65 -3.07 29.37 11.48
N ILE A 66 -3.53 30.57 11.85
CA ILE A 66 -4.05 30.94 13.16
C ILE A 66 -5.11 29.90 13.58
N GLY A 67 -4.83 29.11 14.62
CA GLY A 67 -5.79 28.16 15.21
C GLY A 67 -5.32 26.70 15.19
N ALA A 68 -4.72 26.27 16.29
CA ALA A 68 -4.37 24.87 16.56
C ALA A 68 -5.62 24.01 16.91
N ILE A 69 -6.66 24.03 16.08
CA ILE A 69 -7.86 23.21 16.23
C ILE A 69 -8.24 22.63 14.85
N GLY A 70 -8.09 21.31 14.70
CA GLY A 70 -8.94 20.54 13.78
C GLY A 70 -8.46 20.24 12.36
N VAL A 71 -7.21 20.53 11.95
CA VAL A 71 -6.74 20.09 10.62
C VAL A 71 -6.43 18.59 10.66
N ILE A 72 -7.41 17.77 10.31
CA ILE A 72 -7.23 16.35 10.01
C ILE A 72 -6.38 16.27 8.75
N MET A 73 -5.09 15.98 8.86
CA MET A 73 -4.30 15.73 7.66
C MET A 73 -4.60 14.31 7.15
N GLY A 74 -4.87 14.16 5.86
CA GLY A 74 -4.78 12.88 5.18
C GLY A 74 -3.37 12.64 4.65
N ILE A 75 -3.20 11.60 3.84
CA ILE A 75 -1.95 11.31 3.13
C ILE A 75 -1.73 12.22 1.91
N ASP A 76 -2.76 12.92 1.42
CA ASP A 76 -2.72 13.72 0.18
C ASP A 76 -1.59 14.74 0.14
N GLY A 77 -1.52 15.64 1.12
CA GLY A 77 -0.50 16.69 1.15
C GLY A 77 0.94 16.15 1.11
N PRO A 78 1.30 15.16 1.94
CA PRO A 78 2.58 14.46 1.85
C PRO A 78 2.86 13.83 0.48
N ILE A 79 1.91 13.10 -0.09
CA ILE A 79 2.05 12.44 -1.40
C ILE A 79 2.26 13.48 -2.52
N ASP A 80 1.53 14.59 -2.47
CA ASP A 80 1.64 15.66 -3.46
C ASP A 80 3.02 16.30 -3.43
N ARG A 81 3.56 16.54 -2.24
CA ARG A 81 4.93 17.02 -2.09
C ARG A 81 5.96 16.03 -2.63
N LEU A 82 5.74 14.72 -2.49
CA LEU A 82 6.62 13.70 -3.04
C LEU A 82 6.56 13.70 -4.57
N VAL A 83 5.36 13.72 -5.17
CA VAL A 83 5.16 13.79 -6.62
C VAL A 83 5.82 15.04 -7.21
N GLN A 84 5.57 16.22 -6.63
CA GLN A 84 6.18 17.46 -7.11
C GLN A 84 7.72 17.44 -7.04
N ARG A 85 8.29 16.83 -5.98
CA ARG A 85 9.74 16.66 -5.88
C ARG A 85 10.28 15.65 -6.87
N ALA A 86 9.56 14.56 -7.11
CA ALA A 86 9.95 13.55 -8.09
C ALA A 86 9.99 14.16 -9.49
N LEU A 87 8.97 14.93 -9.86
CA LEU A 87 8.95 15.67 -11.12
C LEU A 87 10.08 16.69 -11.19
N ARG A 88 10.29 17.52 -10.15
CA ARG A 88 11.33 18.55 -10.15
C ARG A 88 12.75 17.99 -10.23
N LYS A 89 13.07 16.97 -9.42
CA LYS A 89 14.41 16.37 -9.37
C LYS A 89 14.63 15.31 -10.47
N GLY A 90 13.55 14.76 -11.01
CA GLY A 90 13.55 13.69 -12.01
C GLY A 90 13.42 14.16 -13.46
N ARG A 91 13.26 15.48 -13.73
CA ARG A 91 13.03 16.02 -15.09
C ARG A 91 13.97 15.46 -16.16
N LYS A 92 15.25 15.25 -15.83
CA LYS A 92 16.28 14.77 -16.78
C LYS A 92 16.50 13.25 -16.74
N LYS A 93 15.70 12.49 -15.99
CA LYS A 93 15.95 11.07 -15.70
C LYS A 93 14.85 10.12 -16.18
N ASN A 94 13.92 10.60 -17.01
CA ASN A 94 12.80 9.82 -17.55
C ASN A 94 12.05 9.02 -16.46
N VAL A 95 11.66 9.72 -15.40
CA VAL A 95 10.95 9.13 -14.26
C VAL A 95 9.52 8.78 -14.65
N GLN A 96 9.05 7.61 -14.23
CA GLN A 96 7.75 7.07 -14.67
C GLN A 96 6.81 6.76 -13.50
N ALA A 97 7.36 6.47 -12.34
CA ALA A 97 6.56 6.14 -11.17
C ALA A 97 7.30 6.48 -9.87
N LEU A 98 6.53 6.43 -8.78
CA LEU A 98 6.98 6.70 -7.43
C LEU A 98 6.44 5.62 -6.49
N ILE A 99 7.30 5.09 -5.62
CA ILE A 99 6.97 4.08 -4.61
C ILE A 99 7.22 4.65 -3.21
N THR A 100 6.23 4.59 -2.32
CA THR A 100 6.36 5.01 -0.92
C THR A 100 5.62 4.06 0.02
N SER A 101 6.21 3.76 1.17
CA SER A 101 5.59 2.99 2.24
C SER A 101 5.17 3.85 3.44
N ASP A 102 5.62 5.10 3.50
CA ASP A 102 5.50 5.96 4.67
C ASP A 102 4.97 7.38 4.38
N ALA A 103 4.75 7.71 3.10
CA ALA A 103 4.41 9.05 2.60
C ALA A 103 5.42 10.15 2.99
N LYS A 104 6.59 9.78 3.53
CA LYS A 104 7.69 10.68 3.91
C LYS A 104 8.83 10.59 2.92
N MET A 105 9.17 9.38 2.50
CA MET A 105 10.21 9.10 1.53
C MET A 105 9.62 8.30 0.39
N ALA A 106 10.15 8.52 -0.81
CA ALA A 106 9.75 7.74 -1.95
C ALA A 106 10.93 7.42 -2.85
N SER A 107 10.94 6.18 -3.33
CA SER A 107 11.82 5.75 -4.41
C SER A 107 11.16 6.16 -5.72
N VAL A 108 11.83 6.99 -6.49
CA VAL A 108 11.40 7.34 -7.84
C VAL A 108 12.03 6.34 -8.79
N ILE A 109 11.22 5.77 -9.65
CA ILE A 109 11.61 4.63 -10.49
C ILE A 109 11.41 4.93 -11.97
N ARG A 110 12.09 4.12 -12.77
CA ARG A 110 11.88 3.97 -14.21
C ARG A 110 11.74 2.48 -14.48
N TYR A 111 10.80 2.10 -15.35
CA TYR A 111 10.62 0.71 -15.71
C TYR A 111 11.79 0.18 -16.54
N SER A 112 12.18 -1.06 -16.25
CA SER A 112 13.17 -1.80 -17.01
C SER A 112 12.48 -2.34 -18.26
N GLY A 113 12.79 -1.75 -19.42
CA GLY A 113 12.14 -2.08 -20.68
C GLY A 113 10.86 -1.28 -20.95
N THR A 114 9.96 -1.87 -21.74
CA THR A 114 8.74 -1.21 -22.22
C THR A 114 7.51 -2.01 -21.78
N PRO A 115 7.15 -1.97 -20.48
CA PRO A 115 5.95 -2.65 -20.02
C PRO A 115 4.71 -2.10 -20.72
N GLY A 116 3.69 -2.96 -20.86
CA GLY A 116 2.39 -2.60 -21.40
C GLY A 116 1.77 -1.44 -20.61
N VAL A 117 0.88 -0.67 -21.24
CA VAL A 117 0.26 0.50 -20.59
C VAL A 117 -0.40 0.12 -19.27
N ASP A 118 -1.12 -1.01 -19.25
CA ASP A 118 -1.80 -1.52 -18.06
C ASP A 118 -0.82 -1.98 -16.97
N GLU A 119 0.33 -2.54 -17.35
CA GLU A 119 1.33 -3.03 -16.40
C GLU A 119 2.01 -1.89 -15.64
N ARG A 120 2.10 -0.69 -16.22
CA ARG A 120 2.71 0.50 -15.60
C ARG A 120 1.94 1.03 -14.40
N ILE A 121 0.68 0.61 -14.23
CA ILE A 121 -0.18 1.01 -13.12
C ILE A 121 -0.59 -0.19 -12.26
N LYS A 122 -0.07 -1.38 -12.55
CA LYS A 122 -0.31 -2.58 -11.74
C LYS A 122 0.73 -2.70 -10.64
N GLY A 123 0.25 -2.91 -9.43
CA GLY A 123 1.10 -3.18 -8.27
C GLY A 123 0.59 -4.32 -7.41
N ARG A 124 1.45 -4.80 -6.52
CA ARG A 124 1.19 -5.81 -5.51
C ARG A 124 1.03 -5.10 -4.16
N PRO A 125 -0.17 -5.10 -3.56
CA PRO A 125 -0.41 -4.46 -2.29
C PRO A 125 0.42 -5.15 -1.20
N VAL A 126 0.81 -4.37 -0.20
CA VAL A 126 1.41 -4.93 1.02
C VAL A 126 0.32 -5.66 1.81
N ASN A 127 0.66 -6.85 2.31
CA ASN A 127 -0.18 -7.55 3.27
C ASN A 127 0.23 -7.18 4.70
N MET A 128 -0.72 -6.74 5.51
CA MET A 128 -0.53 -6.42 6.93
C MET A 128 -1.50 -7.23 7.77
N GLN A 129 -0.96 -8.09 8.65
CA GLN A 129 -1.75 -8.97 9.51
C GLN A 129 -2.83 -9.79 8.77
N GLY A 130 -2.52 -10.27 7.56
CA GLY A 130 -3.44 -11.04 6.73
C GLY A 130 -4.40 -10.19 5.88
N VAL A 131 -4.27 -8.87 5.89
CA VAL A 131 -5.13 -7.92 5.15
C VAL A 131 -4.33 -7.25 4.04
N ASP A 132 -4.82 -7.29 2.81
CA ASP A 132 -4.21 -6.56 1.70
C ASP A 132 -4.57 -5.08 1.72
N ILE A 133 -3.56 -4.21 1.61
CA ILE A 133 -3.71 -2.77 1.80
C ILE A 133 -3.70 -2.04 0.46
N TYR A 134 -4.80 -1.34 0.18
CA TYR A 134 -4.99 -0.55 -1.04
C TYR A 134 -5.14 0.93 -0.67
N ILE A 135 -4.07 1.69 -0.89
CA ILE A 135 -4.06 3.15 -0.64
C ILE A 135 -4.01 3.87 -1.97
N LYS A 136 -5.00 4.73 -2.26
CA LYS A 136 -5.17 5.38 -3.58
C LYS A 136 -4.99 4.42 -4.75
N SER A 137 -5.55 3.23 -4.56
CA SER A 137 -5.49 2.13 -5.50
C SER A 137 -6.73 1.26 -5.30
N ARG A 138 -7.06 0.47 -6.32
CA ARG A 138 -8.21 -0.43 -6.33
C ARG A 138 -7.76 -1.86 -6.58
N PRO A 139 -8.34 -2.88 -5.91
CA PRO A 139 -8.07 -4.26 -6.25
C PRO A 139 -8.56 -4.57 -7.67
N THR A 140 -7.86 -5.47 -8.37
CA THR A 140 -8.29 -5.97 -9.69
C THR A 140 -9.33 -7.08 -9.58
N SER A 141 -9.23 -7.90 -8.53
CA SER A 141 -10.17 -8.98 -8.25
C SER A 141 -11.52 -8.43 -7.80
N ALA A 142 -12.61 -9.11 -8.17
CA ALA A 142 -13.94 -8.81 -7.65
C ALA A 142 -13.96 -9.01 -6.13
N TYR A 143 -14.67 -8.13 -5.42
CA TYR A 143 -14.78 -8.15 -3.97
C TYR A 143 -16.17 -7.69 -3.53
N LYS A 144 -16.49 -7.96 -2.27
CA LYS A 144 -17.66 -7.43 -1.57
C LYS A 144 -17.22 -6.46 -0.48
N GLU A 145 -17.92 -5.35 -0.34
CA GLU A 145 -17.74 -4.44 0.78
C GLU A 145 -18.37 -5.05 2.03
N VAL A 146 -17.59 -5.09 3.11
CA VAL A 146 -18.01 -5.67 4.40
C VAL A 146 -18.41 -4.57 5.38
N GLY A 147 -17.83 -3.38 5.22
CA GLY A 147 -18.15 -2.22 6.04
C GLY A 147 -17.14 -1.11 5.89
N THR A 148 -17.36 -0.02 6.61
CA THR A 148 -16.49 1.16 6.62
C THR A 148 -16.04 1.44 8.03
N ILE A 149 -14.75 1.71 8.21
CA ILE A 149 -14.16 2.11 9.49
C ILE A 149 -13.38 3.41 9.31
N SER A 150 -13.43 4.28 10.32
CA SER A 150 -12.68 5.53 10.34
C SER A 150 -11.85 5.61 11.59
N LEU A 151 -10.63 6.15 11.49
CA LEU A 151 -9.80 6.39 12.65
C LEU A 151 -10.52 7.31 13.65
N ASN A 152 -10.49 6.94 14.92
CA ASN A 152 -10.84 7.83 16.03
C ASN A 152 -10.00 9.12 15.98
N ALA A 153 -10.56 10.25 16.40
CA ALA A 153 -9.90 11.56 16.32
C ALA A 153 -8.50 11.59 16.96
N ALA A 154 -8.31 10.87 18.08
CA ALA A 154 -7.00 10.72 18.76
C ALA A 154 -5.94 10.00 17.91
N ASN A 155 -6.38 9.16 16.96
CA ASN A 155 -5.53 8.39 16.06
C ASN A 155 -5.36 9.07 14.68
N ARG A 156 -6.04 10.21 14.45
CA ARG A 156 -5.93 10.99 13.21
C ARG A 156 -4.66 11.83 13.19
N LEU A 157 -4.27 12.30 12.00
CA LEU A 157 -3.12 13.20 11.85
C LEU A 157 -3.46 14.60 12.39
N THR A 158 -3.36 14.83 13.70
CA THR A 158 -3.67 16.11 14.35
C THR A 158 -2.44 17.01 14.57
N HIS A 159 -1.23 16.45 14.46
CA HIS A 159 0.03 17.17 14.66
C HIS A 159 0.94 17.07 13.43
N PRO A 160 1.67 18.14 13.07
CA PRO A 160 2.57 18.18 11.91
C PRO A 160 3.87 17.37 12.09
N ILE A 161 4.10 16.76 13.26
CA ILE A 161 5.32 16.01 13.54
C ILE A 161 5.30 14.65 12.81
N VAL A 162 6.30 14.45 11.95
CA VAL A 162 6.41 13.32 11.02
C VAL A 162 7.14 12.16 11.68
N ASN A 163 6.39 11.21 12.24
CA ASN A 163 6.96 9.91 12.59
C ASN A 163 7.04 9.04 11.32
N ALA A 164 8.19 8.43 11.03
CA ALA A 164 8.40 7.61 9.84
C ALA A 164 7.46 6.38 9.77
N ASP A 165 6.95 5.92 10.92
CA ASP A 165 6.04 4.77 10.98
C ASP A 165 4.56 5.14 10.93
N ARG A 166 4.22 6.40 10.65
CA ARG A 166 2.87 6.93 10.92
C ARG A 166 1.80 6.36 9.99
N LEU A 167 2.08 6.18 8.70
CA LEU A 167 1.14 5.55 7.76
C LEU A 167 0.87 4.10 8.16
N ASN A 168 1.91 3.33 8.44
CA ASN A 168 1.79 1.95 8.93
C ASN A 168 0.94 1.89 10.20
N LYS A 169 1.17 2.80 11.17
CA LYS A 169 0.36 2.87 12.40
C LYS A 169 -1.10 3.22 12.13
N MET A 170 -1.39 4.14 11.22
CA MET A 170 -2.77 4.47 10.81
C MET A 170 -3.48 3.26 10.24
N ILE A 171 -2.83 2.53 9.33
CA ILE A 171 -3.39 1.31 8.74
C ILE A 171 -3.59 0.21 9.78
N LEU A 172 -2.59 -0.03 10.66
CA LEU A 172 -2.72 -0.99 11.75
C LEU A 172 -3.88 -0.64 12.68
N ASN A 173 -4.04 0.64 13.04
CA ASN A 173 -5.14 1.10 13.87
C ASN A 173 -6.52 0.88 13.21
N LEU A 174 -6.63 1.02 11.90
CA LEU A 174 -7.86 0.71 11.16
C LEU A 174 -8.16 -0.80 11.20
N ILE A 175 -7.14 -1.63 10.95
CA ILE A 175 -7.25 -3.09 11.00
C ILE A 175 -7.67 -3.55 12.40
N ASP A 176 -7.03 -3.03 13.45
CA ASP A 176 -7.31 -3.39 14.83
C ASP A 176 -8.73 -2.95 15.26
N GLN A 177 -9.19 -1.77 14.82
CA GLN A 177 -10.56 -1.31 15.06
C GLN A 177 -11.59 -2.21 14.37
N ALA A 178 -11.36 -2.57 13.11
CA ALA A 178 -12.23 -3.47 12.37
C ALA A 178 -12.31 -4.86 13.02
N LYS A 179 -11.17 -5.41 13.45
CA LYS A 179 -11.11 -6.70 14.17
C LYS A 179 -11.82 -6.64 15.51
N LYS A 180 -11.65 -5.55 16.28
CA LYS A 180 -12.38 -5.34 17.55
C LYS A 180 -13.89 -5.20 17.35
N ALA A 181 -14.32 -4.68 16.21
CA ALA A 181 -15.72 -4.64 15.81
C ALA A 181 -16.27 -5.99 15.32
N GLY A 182 -15.45 -7.04 15.29
CA GLY A 182 -15.85 -8.40 14.87
C GLY A 182 -16.02 -8.56 13.36
N LEU A 183 -15.50 -7.63 12.56
CA LEU A 183 -15.62 -7.68 11.11
C LEU A 183 -14.61 -8.68 10.52
N GLN A 184 -15.07 -9.51 9.59
CA GLN A 184 -14.24 -10.43 8.82
C GLN A 184 -13.94 -9.83 7.44
N PHE A 185 -12.68 -9.56 7.16
CA PHE A 185 -12.24 -8.89 5.94
C PHE A 185 -10.86 -9.38 5.54
N SER A 186 -10.55 -9.27 4.24
CA SER A 186 -9.30 -9.71 3.65
C SER A 186 -8.54 -8.59 2.94
N GLY A 187 -9.15 -7.41 2.79
CA GLY A 187 -8.52 -6.22 2.26
C GLY A 187 -9.07 -4.94 2.87
N LEU A 188 -8.31 -3.86 2.72
CA LEU A 188 -8.62 -2.53 3.21
C LEU A 188 -8.33 -1.52 2.10
N VAL A 189 -9.34 -0.75 1.70
CA VAL A 189 -9.24 0.29 0.66
C VAL A 189 -9.41 1.66 1.28
N THR A 190 -8.47 2.57 1.05
CA THR A 190 -8.53 3.95 1.57
C THR A 190 -7.98 4.96 0.57
N SER A 191 -8.65 6.11 0.45
CA SER A 191 -8.23 7.22 -0.40
C SER A 191 -7.42 8.28 0.35
N ASP A 192 -7.57 8.35 1.67
CA ASP A 192 -7.04 9.42 2.53
C ASP A 192 -6.18 8.91 3.71
N GLY A 193 -6.21 7.59 3.98
CA GLY A 193 -5.57 6.93 5.12
C GLY A 193 -6.34 7.05 6.44
N VAL A 194 -7.48 7.75 6.46
CA VAL A 194 -8.26 8.05 7.67
C VAL A 194 -9.55 7.22 7.71
N THR A 195 -10.22 7.10 6.57
CA THR A 195 -11.40 6.24 6.41
C THR A 195 -11.09 5.14 5.44
N ALA A 196 -11.51 3.92 5.77
CA ALA A 196 -11.27 2.76 4.94
C ALA A 196 -12.52 1.92 4.77
N THR A 197 -12.73 1.47 3.53
CA THR A 197 -13.69 0.43 3.17
C THR A 197 -13.01 -0.91 3.33
N LEU A 198 -13.63 -1.80 4.10
CA LEU A 198 -13.18 -3.16 4.34
C LEU A 198 -13.78 -4.06 3.27
N ILE A 199 -12.97 -4.93 2.69
CA ILE A 199 -13.38 -5.77 1.56
C ILE A 199 -13.09 -7.25 1.83
N SER A 200 -13.93 -8.12 1.28
CA SER A 200 -13.72 -9.57 1.22
C SER A 200 -13.72 -10.03 -0.23
N TYR A 201 -12.82 -10.95 -0.56
CA TYR A 201 -12.84 -11.68 -1.82
C TYR A 201 -13.70 -12.94 -1.70
#